data_AF-S9PRU7-F1
#
_entry.id   AF-S9PRU7-F1
#
_cell.length_a   1.000
_cell.length_b   1.000
_cell.length_c   1.000
_cell.angle_alpha   90.00
_cell.angle_beta   90.00
_cell.angle_gamma   90.00
#
_symmetry.space_group_name_H-M   'P 1'
#
loop_
_entity.id
_entity.type
_entity.pdbx_description
1 polymer ?
#
loop_
_entity_poly.entity_id
_entity_poly.type
_entity_poly.pdbx_seq_one_letter_code
_entity_poly.pdbx_strand_id
1 'polypeptide(L)'
;MSLKISREQMQAMVQNSEAMFLTALERLVRSEHAAVVADLPAELLQEMLRQACAAAKRYGMADPPDIAGFVMLMFEFGPQFHEHPAIHAVLTETSLPAHQRLQAVARNTAEPVWRAVEATLHKQRWFEGD
;
A
#
# COMPACT_ATOMS: atom_id res chain seq x y z
N MET A 1 -3.33 36.67 -16.94
CA MET A 1 -2.24 36.46 -15.96
C MET A 1 -1.82 35.00 -16.03
N SER A 2 -0.53 34.69 -16.17
CA SER A 2 0.00 33.33 -16.13
C SER A 2 0.74 33.14 -14.81
N LEU A 3 0.37 32.10 -14.05
CA LEU A 3 1.14 31.66 -12.88
C LEU A 3 2.48 31.07 -13.38
N LYS A 4 3.61 31.49 -12.80
CA LYS A 4 4.92 30.85 -13.02
C LYS A 4 5.31 30.11 -11.74
N ILE A 5 5.15 28.79 -11.74
CA ILE A 5 5.53 27.92 -10.62
C ILE A 5 7.01 27.56 -10.80
N SER A 6 7.84 27.83 -9.79
CA SER A 6 9.26 27.41 -9.80
C SER A 6 9.40 25.92 -9.49
N ARG A 7 10.53 25.31 -9.86
CA ARG A 7 10.84 23.91 -9.54
C ARG A 7 10.82 23.64 -8.03
N GLU A 8 11.30 24.59 -7.23
CA GLU A 8 11.30 24.52 -5.77
C GLU A 8 9.88 24.56 -5.19
N GLN A 9 9.02 25.45 -5.71
CA GLN A 9 7.60 25.52 -5.31
C GLN A 9 6.86 24.23 -5.66
N MET A 10 7.13 23.65 -6.84
CA MET A 10 6.56 22.37 -7.24
C MET A 10 7.02 21.24 -6.33
N GLN A 11 8.31 21.19 -5.98
CA GLN A 11 8.86 20.17 -5.08
C GLN A 11 8.29 20.28 -3.65
N ALA A 12 8.18 21.50 -3.12
CA ALA A 12 7.55 21.75 -1.82
C ALA A 12 6.07 21.33 -1.80
N MET A 13 5.32 21.58 -2.90
CA MET A 13 3.94 21.14 -3.03
C MET A 13 3.82 19.61 -3.04
N VAL A 14 4.68 18.93 -3.79
CA VAL A 14 4.69 17.45 -3.85
C VAL A 14 5.02 16.86 -2.48
N GLN A 15 6.06 17.36 -1.80
CA GLN A 15 6.44 16.90 -0.46
C GLN A 15 5.32 17.12 0.56
N ASN A 16 4.68 18.28 0.54
CA ASN A 16 3.55 18.56 1.43
C ASN A 16 2.35 17.62 1.15
N SER A 17 2.11 17.28 -0.13
CA SER A 17 1.06 16.33 -0.50
C SER A 17 1.34 14.91 -0.01
N GLU A 18 2.60 14.47 -0.07
CA GLU A 18 3.02 13.14 0.40
C GLU A 18 2.92 13.03 1.93
N ALA A 19 3.38 14.04 2.66
CA ALA A 19 3.29 14.07 4.12
C ALA A 19 1.82 14.05 4.61
N MET A 20 0.94 14.81 3.95
CA MET A 20 -0.50 14.78 4.24
C MET A 20 -1.11 13.41 3.95
N PHE A 21 -0.71 12.77 2.84
CA PHE A 21 -1.21 11.45 2.49
C PHE A 21 -0.74 10.37 3.48
N LEU A 22 0.53 10.37 3.87
CA LEU A 22 1.05 9.45 4.90
C LEU A 22 0.35 9.66 6.25
N THR A 23 0.06 10.91 6.62
CA THR A 23 -0.70 11.21 7.84
C THR A 23 -2.13 10.65 7.77
N ALA A 24 -2.78 10.76 6.61
CA ALA A 24 -4.11 10.20 6.40
C ALA A 24 -4.10 8.66 6.45
N LEU A 25 -3.08 8.02 5.86
CA LEU A 25 -2.89 6.57 5.93
C LEU A 25 -2.62 6.09 7.35
N GLU A 26 -1.78 6.79 8.11
CA GLU A 26 -1.52 6.45 9.51
C GLU A 26 -2.81 6.45 10.32
N ARG A 27 -3.64 7.48 10.17
CA ARG A 27 -4.94 7.55 10.84
C ARG A 27 -5.84 6.39 10.44
N LEU A 28 -5.87 6.04 9.16
CA LEU A 28 -6.68 4.93 8.65
C LEU A 28 -6.22 3.58 9.22
N VAL A 29 -4.91 3.30 9.17
CA VAL A 29 -4.34 2.05 9.70
C VAL A 29 -4.54 1.94 11.21
N ARG A 30 -4.38 3.04 11.97
CA ARG A 30 -4.66 3.04 13.41
C ARG A 30 -6.14 2.83 13.74
N SER A 31 -7.05 3.24 12.86
CA SER A 31 -8.50 3.01 13.00
C SER A 31 -8.86 1.55 12.76
N GLU A 32 -8.45 1.01 11.61
CA GLU A 32 -8.92 -0.30 11.15
C GLU A 32 -8.06 -1.48 11.68
N HIS A 33 -6.77 -1.25 11.93
CA HIS A 33 -5.82 -2.29 12.38
C HIS A 33 -5.18 -1.94 13.72
N ALA A 34 -5.95 -1.32 14.63
CA ALA A 34 -5.46 -0.90 15.95
C ALA A 34 -4.69 -1.99 16.70
N ALA A 35 -5.17 -3.24 16.65
CA ALA A 35 -4.51 -4.37 17.32
C ALA A 35 -3.11 -4.69 16.77
N VAL A 36 -2.85 -4.40 15.49
CA VAL A 36 -1.55 -4.62 14.84
C VAL A 36 -0.57 -3.49 15.16
N VAL A 37 -1.07 -2.27 15.32
CA VAL A 37 -0.24 -1.06 15.38
C VAL A 37 -0.21 -0.33 16.72
N ALA A 38 -0.96 -0.81 17.72
CA ALA A 38 -1.09 -0.15 19.02
C ALA A 38 0.27 0.11 19.71
N ASP A 39 1.16 -0.89 19.67
CA ASP A 39 2.45 -0.85 20.38
C ASP A 39 3.63 -0.49 19.45
N LEU A 40 3.38 -0.11 18.20
CA LEU A 40 4.44 0.26 17.27
C LEU A 40 4.92 1.69 17.52
N PRO A 41 6.25 1.92 17.58
CA PRO A 41 6.80 3.26 17.50
C PRO A 41 6.30 4.00 16.26
N ALA A 42 6.05 5.30 16.39
CA ALA A 42 5.52 6.11 15.29
C ALA A 42 6.45 6.09 14.07
N GLU A 43 7.76 6.11 14.29
CA GLU A 43 8.78 6.06 13.25
C GLU A 43 8.73 4.75 12.48
N LEU A 44 8.48 3.64 13.17
CA LEU A 44 8.38 2.31 12.58
C LEU A 44 7.12 2.20 11.71
N LEU A 45 5.97 2.66 12.22
CA LEU A 45 4.72 2.69 11.44
C LEU A 45 4.86 3.57 10.20
N GLN A 46 5.49 4.74 10.33
CA GLN A 46 5.77 5.62 9.19
C GLN A 46 6.61 4.92 8.12
N GLU A 47 7.62 4.14 8.52
CA GLU A 47 8.42 3.39 7.57
C GLU A 47 7.64 2.26 6.89
N MET A 48 6.82 1.51 7.63
CA MET A 48 5.90 0.50 7.06
C MET A 48 4.98 1.13 6.01
N LEU A 49 4.41 2.30 6.29
CA LEU A 49 3.55 3.03 5.36
C LEU A 49 4.29 3.44 4.08
N ARG A 50 5.54 3.93 4.20
CA ARG A 50 6.37 4.28 3.04
C ARG A 50 6.65 3.07 2.17
N GLN A 51 7.01 1.95 2.77
CA GLN A 51 7.25 0.70 2.05
C GLN A 51 6.00 0.17 1.37
N ALA A 52 4.85 0.23 2.04
CA ALA A 52 3.57 -0.15 1.45
C ALA A 52 3.20 0.73 0.26
N CYS A 53 3.39 2.05 0.37
CA CYS A 53 3.22 2.98 -0.75
C CYS A 53 4.17 2.66 -1.91
N ALA A 54 5.43 2.35 -1.61
CA ALA A 54 6.41 1.98 -2.62
C ALA A 54 6.04 0.67 -3.32
N ALA A 55 5.56 -0.34 -2.59
CA ALA A 55 5.08 -1.60 -3.14
C ALA A 55 3.86 -1.40 -4.05
N ALA A 56 2.87 -0.61 -3.64
CA ALA A 56 1.71 -0.27 -4.47
C ALA A 56 2.13 0.41 -5.79
N LYS A 57 3.07 1.36 -5.72
CA LYS A 57 3.61 2.07 -6.89
C LYS A 57 4.31 1.13 -7.89
N ARG A 58 4.93 0.03 -7.45
CA ARG A 58 5.53 -0.98 -8.35
C ARG A 58 4.50 -1.66 -9.25
N TYR A 59 3.24 -1.72 -8.83
CA TYR A 59 2.13 -2.23 -9.63
C TYR A 59 1.46 -1.16 -10.51
N GLY A 60 2.01 0.05 -10.56
CA GLY A 60 1.51 1.17 -11.35
C GLY A 60 0.36 1.94 -10.68
N MET A 61 0.11 1.71 -9.39
CA MET A 61 -0.90 2.49 -8.65
C MET A 61 -0.38 3.91 -8.41
N ALA A 62 -1.14 4.89 -8.87
CA ALA A 62 -0.79 6.31 -8.76
C ALA A 62 -1.83 7.11 -7.95
N ASP A 63 -3.08 6.65 -7.91
CA ASP A 63 -4.16 7.36 -7.25
C ASP A 63 -4.24 7.03 -5.75
N PRO A 64 -4.47 8.03 -4.87
CA PRO A 64 -4.51 7.82 -3.43
C PRO A 64 -5.46 6.71 -2.93
N PRO A 65 -6.68 6.53 -3.48
CA PRO A 65 -7.57 5.47 -3.04
C PRO A 65 -7.02 4.06 -3.29
N ASP A 66 -6.38 3.83 -4.44
CA ASP A 66 -5.82 2.51 -4.77
C ASP A 66 -4.62 2.19 -3.88
N ILE A 67 -3.75 3.18 -3.66
CA ILE A 67 -2.61 3.02 -2.75
C ILE A 67 -3.12 2.75 -1.32
N ALA A 68 -4.13 3.49 -0.85
CA ALA A 68 -4.71 3.26 0.46
C ALA A 68 -5.28 1.84 0.57
N GLY A 69 -6.08 1.39 -0.39
CA GLY A 69 -6.61 0.02 -0.40
C GLY A 69 -5.52 -1.05 -0.38
N PHE A 70 -4.44 -0.85 -1.14
CA PHE A 70 -3.29 -1.78 -1.15
C PHE A 70 -2.58 -1.80 0.20
N VAL A 71 -2.36 -0.63 0.81
CA VAL A 71 -1.77 -0.50 2.16
C VAL A 71 -2.63 -1.26 3.17
N MET A 72 -3.96 -1.10 3.15
CA MET A 72 -4.85 -1.83 4.06
C MET A 72 -4.71 -3.35 3.90
N LEU A 73 -4.64 -3.86 2.66
CA LEU A 73 -4.41 -5.29 2.43
C LEU A 73 -3.05 -5.78 2.96
N MET A 74 -2.01 -4.95 2.95
CA MET A 74 -0.72 -5.32 3.56
C MET A 74 -0.80 -5.43 5.09
N PHE A 75 -1.62 -4.61 5.76
CA PHE A 75 -1.82 -4.71 7.19
C PHE A 75 -2.76 -5.86 7.59
N GLU A 76 -3.70 -6.23 6.71
CA GLU A 76 -4.61 -7.36 6.92
C GLU A 76 -3.95 -8.71 6.63
N PHE A 77 -3.35 -8.85 5.45
CA PHE A 77 -2.84 -10.14 4.92
C PHE A 77 -1.31 -10.26 4.93
N GLY A 78 -0.65 -9.23 5.45
CA GLY A 78 0.80 -9.15 5.58
C GLY A 78 1.50 -8.46 4.40
N PRO A 79 2.75 -8.02 4.60
CA PRO A 79 3.47 -7.16 3.67
C PRO A 79 3.80 -7.84 2.32
N GLN A 80 3.71 -9.16 2.23
CA GLN A 80 4.06 -9.94 1.05
C GLN A 80 2.82 -10.58 0.40
N PHE A 81 1.59 -10.22 0.79
CA PHE A 81 0.36 -10.78 0.22
C PHE A 81 0.35 -10.73 -1.32
N HIS A 82 0.88 -9.63 -1.87
CA HIS A 82 0.92 -9.35 -3.29
C HIS A 82 1.90 -10.24 -4.08
N GLU A 83 2.77 -10.98 -3.39
CA GLU A 83 3.73 -11.92 -3.99
C GLU A 83 3.11 -13.29 -4.25
N HIS A 84 1.95 -13.58 -3.66
CA HIS A 84 1.25 -14.83 -3.93
C HIS A 84 0.96 -14.94 -5.44
N PRO A 85 1.33 -16.04 -6.12
CA PRO A 85 1.30 -16.11 -7.59
C PRO A 85 -0.04 -15.70 -8.23
N ALA A 86 -1.15 -16.12 -7.63
CA ALA A 86 -2.49 -15.78 -8.13
C ALA A 86 -2.84 -14.28 -7.97
N ILE A 87 -2.41 -13.64 -6.89
CA ILE A 87 -2.65 -12.21 -6.65
C ILE A 87 -1.72 -11.38 -7.53
N HIS A 88 -0.44 -11.77 -7.57
CA HIS A 88 0.57 -11.14 -8.41
C HIS A 88 0.13 -11.11 -9.88
N ALA A 89 -0.35 -12.24 -10.41
CA ALA A 89 -0.85 -12.33 -11.78
C ALA A 89 -1.91 -11.26 -12.11
N VAL A 90 -2.88 -11.04 -11.21
CA VAL A 90 -3.92 -10.01 -11.38
C VAL A 90 -3.34 -8.60 -11.26
N LEU A 91 -2.42 -8.36 -10.33
CA LEU A 91 -1.78 -7.05 -10.13
C LEU A 91 -0.84 -6.66 -11.29
N THR A 92 -0.35 -7.62 -12.06
CA THR A 92 0.49 -7.40 -13.24
C THR A 92 -0.27 -7.46 -14.57
N GLU A 93 -1.58 -7.71 -14.55
CA GLU A 93 -2.38 -7.88 -15.77
C GLU A 93 -2.45 -6.56 -16.57
N THR A 94 -1.74 -6.53 -17.70
CA THR A 94 -1.61 -5.34 -18.55
C THR A 94 -2.87 -5.00 -19.34
N SER A 95 -3.77 -5.96 -19.55
CA SER A 95 -5.08 -5.69 -20.17
C SER A 95 -6.03 -4.90 -19.26
N LEU A 96 -5.73 -4.84 -17.95
CA LEU A 96 -6.47 -4.01 -17.00
C LEU A 96 -5.71 -2.70 -16.72
N PRO A 97 -6.43 -1.55 -16.68
CA PRO A 97 -5.89 -0.31 -16.13
C PRO A 97 -5.44 -0.51 -14.67
N ALA A 98 -4.33 0.13 -14.26
CA ALA A 98 -3.74 -0.07 -12.94
C ALA A 98 -4.75 0.14 -11.79
N HIS A 99 -5.60 1.18 -11.89
CA HIS A 99 -6.64 1.48 -10.90
C HIS A 99 -7.73 0.40 -10.76
N GLN A 100 -7.85 -0.51 -11.73
CA GLN A 100 -8.84 -1.60 -11.67
C GLN A 100 -8.26 -2.89 -11.09
N ARG A 101 -6.93 -3.01 -11.02
CA ARG A 101 -6.27 -4.27 -10.65
C ARG A 101 -6.51 -4.65 -9.20
N LEU A 102 -6.46 -3.67 -8.28
CA LEU A 102 -6.75 -3.93 -6.87
C LEU A 102 -8.19 -4.40 -6.66
N GLN A 103 -9.14 -3.76 -7.35
CA GLN A 103 -10.54 -4.18 -7.33
C GLN A 103 -10.74 -5.56 -7.97
N ALA A 104 -9.97 -5.88 -9.01
CA ALA A 104 -9.96 -7.19 -9.63
C ALA A 104 -9.39 -8.26 -8.68
N VAL A 105 -8.35 -7.96 -7.90
CA VAL A 105 -7.84 -8.87 -6.85
C VAL A 105 -8.97 -9.21 -5.88
N ALA A 106 -9.69 -8.21 -5.35
CA ALA A 106 -10.78 -8.44 -4.42
C ALA A 106 -11.93 -9.28 -5.01
N ARG A 107 -12.23 -9.11 -6.31
CA ARG A 107 -13.35 -9.82 -6.98
C ARG A 107 -13.00 -11.21 -7.49
N ASN A 108 -11.76 -11.40 -7.94
CA ASN A 108 -11.36 -12.58 -8.73
C ASN A 108 -10.47 -13.54 -7.95
N THR A 109 -9.96 -13.13 -6.78
CA THR A 109 -9.14 -14.01 -5.95
C THR A 109 -10.06 -14.94 -5.15
N ALA A 110 -9.96 -16.24 -5.44
CA ALA A 110 -10.74 -17.24 -4.75
C ALA A 110 -10.35 -17.35 -3.27
N GLU A 111 -11.33 -17.63 -2.41
CA GLU A 111 -11.14 -17.82 -0.97
C GLU A 111 -9.97 -18.74 -0.56
N PRO A 112 -9.70 -19.89 -1.23
CA PRO A 112 -8.53 -20.71 -0.90
C PRO A 112 -7.18 -20.00 -1.07
N VAL A 113 -7.09 -19.01 -1.97
CA VAL A 113 -5.88 -18.19 -2.15
C VAL A 113 -5.67 -17.29 -0.94
N TRP A 114 -6.72 -16.62 -0.46
CA TRP A 114 -6.63 -15.77 0.74
C TRP A 114 -6.18 -16.57 1.96
N ARG A 115 -6.74 -17.75 2.18
CA ARG A 115 -6.29 -18.64 3.26
C ARG A 115 -4.84 -19.08 3.11
N ALA A 116 -4.35 -19.29 1.89
CA ALA A 116 -2.96 -19.63 1.64
C ALA A 116 -2.02 -18.47 2.01
N VAL A 117 -2.43 -17.23 1.72
CA VAL A 117 -1.72 -16.02 2.14
C VAL A 117 -1.69 -15.92 3.67
N GLU A 118 -2.85 -16.01 4.32
CA GLU A 118 -2.99 -15.96 5.78
C GLU A 118 -2.14 -17.04 6.49
N ALA A 119 -2.12 -18.27 5.94
CA ALA A 119 -1.34 -19.37 6.49
C ALA A 119 0.17 -19.08 6.51
N THR A 120 0.65 -18.13 5.72
CA THR A 120 2.05 -17.70 5.67
C THR A 120 2.34 -16.40 6.42
N LEU A 121 1.32 -15.75 7.00
CA LEU A 121 1.45 -14.43 7.63
C LEU A 121 2.60 -14.35 8.65
N HIS A 122 2.73 -15.37 9.51
CA HIS A 122 3.80 -15.46 10.51
C HIS A 122 5.23 -15.53 9.96
N LYS A 123 5.38 -15.80 8.65
CA LYS A 123 6.69 -15.87 7.96
C LYS A 123 7.01 -14.57 7.22
N GLN A 124 6.00 -13.75 6.94
CA GLN A 124 6.17 -12.51 6.21
C GLN A 124 6.89 -11.48 7.08
N ARG A 125 7.62 -10.58 6.44
CA ARG A 125 8.39 -9.53 7.12
C ARG A 125 8.20 -8.20 6.42
N TRP A 126 8.02 -7.16 7.21
CA TRP A 126 8.01 -5.79 6.73
C TRP A 126 9.41 -5.36 6.32
N PHE A 127 10.41 -5.74 7.11
CA PHE A 127 11.81 -5.40 6.89
C PHE A 127 12.60 -6.67 6.64
N GLU A 128 13.53 -6.62 5.68
CA GLU A 128 14.56 -7.65 5.59
C GLU A 128 15.37 -7.64 6.89
N GLY A 129 15.74 -8.83 7.39
CA GLY A 129 16.61 -8.91 8.56
C GLY A 129 18.05 -8.64 8.12
N ASP A 130 18.76 -7.80 8.89
CA ASP A 130 20.22 -7.62 8.76
C ASP A 130 20.99 -8.96 8.82
#